data_AF-A0A7J3J2Z8-F1
#
_entry.id   AF-A0A7J3J2Z8-F1
#
_cell.length_a   1.000
_cell.length_b   1.000
_cell.length_c   1.000
_cell.angle_alpha   90.00
_cell.angle_beta   90.00
_cell.angle_gamma   90.00
#
_symmetry.space_group_name_H-M   'P 1'
#
loop_
_entity.id
_entity.type
_entity.pdbx_description
1 polymer ?
#
loop_
_entity_poly.entity_id
_entity_poly.type
_entity_poly.pdbx_seq_one_letter_code
_entity_poly.pdbx_strand_id
1 'polypeptide(L)'
;MYNDLLEIWKNELRTNKLLELPENFAQKITEYLKEIAEENKMLDKRTVKANLLKSEERNVKRILSDLMKFRCNKLIKNAKKGLKIQGLLSIEEEVYFKLSSSLETYQAFAKELLHGRGGKVKSVHKFVVLRILRDIPEIIGSDMKVYGPFKIEDIAAL
;
A
#
# COMPACT_ATOMS: atom_id res chain seq x y z
N MET A 1 -10.29 -7.37 21.75
CA MET A 1 -9.41 -7.13 20.59
C MET A 1 -9.09 -8.40 19.79
N TYR A 2 -8.46 -9.43 20.38
CA TYR A 2 -8.11 -10.66 19.62
C TYR A 2 -9.31 -11.25 18.85
N ASN A 3 -10.42 -11.48 19.57
CA ASN A 3 -11.63 -12.06 19.01
C ASN A 3 -12.23 -11.16 17.92
N ASP A 4 -12.25 -9.85 18.13
CA ASP A 4 -12.77 -8.87 17.17
C ASP A 4 -11.97 -8.93 15.85
N LEU A 5 -10.62 -8.97 15.93
CA LEU A 5 -9.75 -9.12 14.76
C LEU A 5 -10.01 -10.44 14.04
N LEU A 6 -10.21 -11.52 14.80
CA LEU A 6 -10.47 -12.85 14.26
C LEU A 6 -11.83 -12.93 13.56
N GLU A 7 -12.85 -12.26 14.08
CA GLU A 7 -14.16 -12.11 13.43
C GLU A 7 -14.09 -11.28 12.16
N ILE A 8 -13.41 -10.12 12.21
CA ILE A 8 -13.16 -9.29 11.03
C ILE A 8 -12.49 -10.11 9.94
N TRP A 9 -11.45 -10.87 10.28
CA TRP A 9 -10.74 -11.72 9.32
C TRP A 9 -11.61 -12.82 8.73
N LYS A 10 -12.39 -13.53 9.57
CA LYS A 10 -13.34 -14.55 9.09
C LYS A 10 -14.41 -13.96 8.16
N ASN A 11 -14.92 -12.77 8.47
CA ASN A 11 -15.94 -12.10 7.66
C ASN A 11 -15.36 -11.60 6.33
N GLU A 12 -14.13 -11.07 6.35
CA GLU A 12 -13.41 -10.68 5.14
C GLU A 12 -13.18 -11.89 4.20
N LEU A 13 -12.87 -13.06 4.75
CA LEU A 13 -12.69 -14.30 3.98
C LEU A 13 -13.99 -14.80 3.33
N ARG A 14 -15.13 -14.68 4.02
CA ARG A 14 -16.43 -15.20 3.57
C ARG A 14 -17.10 -14.33 2.52
N THR A 15 -16.87 -13.03 2.59
CA THR A 15 -17.53 -12.05 1.73
C THR A 15 -16.69 -11.74 0.51
N ASN A 16 -17.31 -11.60 -0.66
CA ASN A 16 -16.60 -11.14 -1.86
C ASN A 16 -16.52 -9.60 -1.93
N LYS A 17 -17.40 -8.91 -1.19
CA LYS A 17 -17.36 -7.46 -0.99
C LYS A 17 -16.29 -7.11 0.05
N LEU A 18 -15.75 -5.90 -0.05
CA LEU A 18 -14.84 -5.37 0.96
C LEU A 18 -15.66 -5.07 2.23
N LEU A 19 -15.21 -5.55 3.38
CA LEU A 19 -15.86 -5.24 4.65
C LEU A 19 -15.52 -3.80 5.05
N GLU A 20 -16.50 -3.05 5.55
CA GLU A 20 -16.24 -1.75 6.18
C GLU A 20 -15.54 -1.97 7.51
N LEU A 21 -14.30 -1.48 7.61
CA LEU A 21 -13.55 -1.53 8.85
C LEU A 21 -13.84 -0.25 9.66
N PRO A 22 -13.86 -0.33 11.01
CA PRO A 22 -13.94 0.85 11.84
C PRO A 22 -12.80 1.83 11.54
N GLU A 23 -13.06 3.14 11.55
CA GLU A 23 -12.03 4.16 11.29
C GLU A 23 -10.82 4.03 12.24
N ASN A 24 -11.07 3.65 13.49
CA ASN A 24 -10.04 3.43 14.50
C ASN A 24 -9.40 2.02 14.47
N PHE A 25 -9.66 1.22 13.44
CA PHE A 25 -9.12 -0.15 13.33
C PHE A 25 -7.58 -0.16 13.39
N ALA A 26 -6.93 0.69 12.58
CA ALA A 26 -5.47 0.75 12.54
C ALA A 26 -4.87 1.17 13.88
N GLN A 27 -5.50 2.14 14.55
CA GLN A 27 -5.10 2.61 15.88
C GLN A 27 -5.24 1.48 16.91
N LYS A 28 -6.41 0.83 16.99
CA LYS A 28 -6.68 -0.25 17.95
C LYS A 28 -5.72 -1.43 17.80
N ILE A 29 -5.39 -1.83 16.57
CA ILE A 29 -4.45 -2.93 16.32
C ILE A 29 -3.03 -2.53 16.73
N THR A 30 -2.65 -1.27 16.49
CA THR A 30 -1.33 -0.76 16.86
C THR A 30 -1.18 -0.70 18.38
N GLU A 31 -2.17 -0.18 19.09
CA GLU A 31 -2.21 -0.13 20.56
C GLU A 31 -2.14 -1.53 21.15
N TYR A 32 -2.96 -2.46 20.66
CA TYR A 32 -2.98 -3.83 21.14
C TYR A 32 -1.66 -4.58 20.90
N LEU A 33 -1.00 -4.40 19.75
CA LEU A 33 0.34 -4.97 19.52
C LEU A 33 1.40 -4.36 20.44
N LYS A 34 1.29 -3.07 20.78
CA LYS A 34 2.19 -2.41 21.74
C LYS A 34 2.00 -2.97 23.14
N GLU A 35 0.76 -3.13 23.60
CA GLU A 35 0.44 -3.70 24.91
C GLU A 35 1.03 -5.11 25.08
N ILE A 36 0.84 -5.99 24.08
CA ILE A 36 1.44 -7.33 24.10
C ILE A 36 2.98 -7.26 24.19
N ALA A 37 3.59 -6.35 23.43
CA ALA A 37 5.05 -6.20 23.41
C ALA A 37 5.61 -5.64 24.74
N GLU A 38 4.90 -4.69 25.37
CA GLU A 38 5.27 -4.10 26.65
C GLU A 38 5.11 -5.10 27.79
N GLU A 39 3.99 -5.82 27.84
CA GLU A 39 3.74 -6.84 28.86
C GLU A 39 4.76 -7.99 28.76
N ASN A 40 5.08 -8.42 27.55
CA ASN A 40 6.07 -9.49 27.34
C ASN A 40 7.51 -9.06 27.69
N LYS A 41 7.84 -7.77 27.66
CA LYS A 41 9.17 -7.26 28.09
C LYS A 41 9.37 -7.36 29.60
N MET A 42 8.31 -7.23 30.38
CA MET A 42 8.38 -7.23 31.85
C MET A 42 8.29 -8.63 32.46
N LEU A 43 7.95 -9.65 31.67
CA LEU A 43 7.78 -11.03 32.13
C LEU A 43 9.07 -11.86 31.94
N ASP A 44 9.29 -12.80 32.87
CA ASP A 44 10.29 -13.85 32.66
C ASP A 44 9.84 -14.75 31.50
N LYS A 45 10.71 -14.88 30.49
CA LYS A 45 10.52 -15.67 29.27
C LYS A 45 10.27 -17.16 29.53
N ARG A 46 10.58 -17.66 30.72
CA ARG A 46 10.34 -19.05 31.14
C ARG A 46 8.89 -19.29 31.58
N THR A 47 8.12 -18.24 31.81
CA THR A 47 6.73 -18.37 32.27
C THR A 47 5.79 -18.81 31.14
N VAL A 48 4.74 -19.56 31.50
CA VAL A 48 3.66 -19.93 30.58
C VAL A 48 3.01 -18.68 29.98
N LYS A 49 2.85 -17.62 30.79
CA LYS A 49 2.27 -16.34 30.35
C LYS A 49 3.09 -15.68 29.24
N ALA A 50 4.42 -15.60 29.37
CA ALA A 50 5.29 -15.05 28.33
C ALA A 50 5.21 -15.86 27.01
N ASN A 51 5.15 -17.19 27.10
CA ASN A 51 4.99 -18.06 25.93
C ASN A 51 3.62 -17.90 25.26
N LEU A 52 2.56 -17.68 26.04
CA LEU A 52 1.21 -17.43 25.55
C LEU A 52 1.14 -16.09 24.80
N LEU A 53 1.63 -15.00 25.41
CA LEU A 53 1.68 -13.67 24.79
C LEU A 53 2.49 -13.66 23.49
N LYS A 54 3.63 -14.36 23.45
CA LYS A 54 4.42 -14.51 22.22
C LYS A 54 3.66 -15.25 21.11
N SER A 55 2.85 -16.23 21.48
CA SER A 55 2.03 -16.98 20.53
C SER A 55 0.86 -16.14 20.02
N GLU A 56 0.23 -15.36 20.91
CA GLU A 56 -0.81 -14.40 20.58
C GLU A 56 -0.29 -13.32 19.62
N GLU A 57 0.86 -12.70 19.92
CA GLU A 57 1.52 -11.72 19.05
C GLU A 57 1.74 -12.27 17.62
N ARG A 58 2.25 -13.52 17.54
CA ARG A 58 2.48 -14.19 16.26
C ARG A 58 1.17 -14.43 15.50
N ASN A 59 0.12 -14.85 16.21
CA ASN A 59 -1.19 -15.10 15.60
C ASN A 59 -1.82 -13.81 15.09
N VAL A 60 -1.78 -12.74 15.89
CA VAL A 60 -2.29 -11.41 15.50
C VAL A 60 -1.58 -10.91 14.25
N LYS A 61 -0.24 -10.99 14.22
CA LYS A 61 0.55 -10.61 13.04
C LYS A 61 0.17 -11.43 11.79
N ARG A 62 -0.05 -12.74 11.95
CA ARG A 62 -0.47 -13.61 10.84
C ARG A 62 -1.85 -13.20 10.32
N ILE A 63 -2.83 -13.07 11.22
CA ILE A 63 -4.20 -12.68 10.88
C ILE A 63 -4.22 -11.32 10.17
N LEU A 64 -3.47 -10.34 10.68
CA LEU A 64 -3.37 -9.01 10.07
C LEU A 64 -2.74 -9.05 8.67
N SER A 65 -1.63 -9.78 8.51
CA SER A 65 -1.00 -9.97 7.19
C SER A 65 -1.98 -10.59 6.20
N ASP A 66 -2.68 -11.64 6.61
CA ASP A 66 -3.64 -12.33 5.74
C ASP A 66 -4.82 -11.43 5.39
N LEU A 67 -5.37 -10.72 6.37
CA LEU A 67 -6.44 -9.72 6.15
C LEU A 67 -6.02 -8.70 5.09
N MET A 68 -4.83 -8.10 5.21
CA MET A 68 -4.33 -7.10 4.26
C MET A 68 -4.12 -7.69 2.86
N LYS A 69 -3.63 -8.93 2.76
CA LYS A 69 -3.51 -9.63 1.47
C LYS A 69 -4.88 -9.87 0.82
N PHE A 70 -5.87 -10.33 1.59
CA PHE A 70 -7.22 -10.57 1.06
C PHE A 70 -7.87 -9.28 0.59
N ARG A 71 -7.75 -8.19 1.37
CA ARG A 71 -8.24 -6.87 0.97
C ARG A 71 -7.56 -6.38 -0.30
N CYS A 72 -6.23 -6.42 -0.37
CA CYS A 72 -5.48 -6.05 -1.59
C CYS A 72 -5.96 -6.83 -2.83
N ASN A 73 -6.15 -8.14 -2.71
CA ASN A 73 -6.68 -8.96 -3.81
C ASN A 73 -8.10 -8.55 -4.24
N LYS A 74 -8.97 -8.15 -3.29
CA LYS A 74 -10.30 -7.62 -3.60
C LYS A 74 -10.22 -6.28 -4.32
N LEU A 75 -9.33 -5.39 -3.89
CA LEU A 75 -9.09 -4.10 -4.57
C LEU A 75 -8.69 -4.32 -6.03
N ILE A 76 -7.72 -5.21 -6.28
CA ILE A 76 -7.26 -5.54 -7.64
C ILE A 76 -8.39 -6.12 -8.49
N LYS A 77 -9.16 -7.06 -7.95
CA LYS A 77 -10.28 -7.68 -8.67
C LYS A 77 -11.36 -6.67 -9.03
N ASN A 78 -11.68 -5.75 -8.14
CA ASN A 78 -12.70 -4.73 -8.38
C ASN A 78 -12.22 -3.62 -9.32
N ALA A 79 -10.94 -3.23 -9.22
CA ALA A 79 -10.32 -2.26 -10.13
C ALA A 79 -10.36 -2.77 -11.58
N LYS A 80 -10.05 -4.06 -11.79
CA LYS A 80 -10.18 -4.71 -13.11
C LYS A 80 -11.61 -4.65 -13.68
N LYS A 81 -12.63 -4.62 -12.81
CA LYS A 81 -14.05 -4.53 -13.21
C LYS A 81 -14.57 -3.09 -13.30
N GLY A 82 -13.78 -2.09 -12.89
CA GLY A 82 -14.22 -0.69 -12.82
C GLY A 82 -15.36 -0.43 -11.83
N LEU A 83 -15.48 -1.24 -10.77
CA LEU A 83 -16.57 -1.11 -9.79
C LEU A 83 -16.23 -0.04 -8.75
N LYS A 84 -17.22 0.72 -8.29
CA LYS A 84 -17.04 1.55 -7.08
C LYS A 84 -17.02 0.65 -5.85
N ILE A 85 -16.09 0.92 -4.93
CA ILE A 85 -15.92 0.16 -3.68
C ILE A 85 -16.26 1.09 -2.51
N GLN A 86 -16.95 0.56 -1.52
CA GLN A 86 -17.21 1.19 -0.21
C GLN A 86 -16.39 0.46 0.87
N GLY A 87 -16.17 1.10 2.01
CA GLY A 87 -15.39 0.51 3.11
C GLY A 87 -13.88 0.49 2.91
N LEU A 88 -13.36 1.39 2.06
CA LEU A 88 -11.93 1.58 1.86
C LEU A 88 -11.34 2.31 3.07
N LEU A 89 -10.18 1.86 3.52
CA LEU A 89 -9.30 2.68 4.36
C LEU A 89 -8.73 3.83 3.52
N SER A 90 -8.35 4.95 4.15
CA SER A 90 -7.80 6.11 3.43
C SER A 90 -6.60 5.75 2.53
N ILE A 91 -5.72 4.84 3.00
CA ILE A 91 -4.60 4.34 2.19
C ILE A 91 -5.07 3.47 1.02
N GLU A 92 -6.16 2.71 1.19
CA GLU A 92 -6.72 1.87 0.14
C GLU A 92 -7.40 2.70 -0.94
N GLU A 93 -8.00 3.85 -0.59
CA GLU A 93 -8.56 4.80 -1.57
C GLU A 93 -7.48 5.31 -2.53
N GLU A 94 -6.35 5.76 -1.98
CA GLU A 94 -5.22 6.24 -2.78
C GLU A 94 -4.66 5.13 -3.70
N VAL A 95 -4.48 3.93 -3.15
CA VAL A 95 -4.01 2.76 -3.92
C VAL A 95 -5.02 2.40 -5.01
N TYR A 96 -6.31 2.41 -4.71
CA TYR A 96 -7.38 2.07 -5.64
C TYR A 96 -7.44 3.06 -6.82
N PHE A 97 -7.30 4.35 -6.53
CA PHE A 97 -7.27 5.40 -7.54
C PHE A 97 -6.08 5.25 -8.50
N LYS A 98 -4.87 5.05 -7.96
CA LYS A 98 -3.65 4.82 -8.76
C LYS A 98 -3.76 3.55 -9.61
N LEU A 99 -4.31 2.47 -9.05
CA LEU A 99 -4.49 1.22 -9.77
C LEU A 99 -5.52 1.36 -10.90
N SER A 100 -6.65 2.01 -10.63
CA SER A 100 -7.73 2.20 -11.61
C SER A 100 -7.25 3.05 -12.79
N SER A 101 -6.59 4.19 -12.52
CA SER A 101 -5.99 5.02 -13.57
C SER A 101 -4.92 4.29 -14.40
N SER A 102 -4.12 3.43 -13.77
CA SER A 102 -3.14 2.60 -14.49
C SER A 102 -3.81 1.55 -15.39
N LEU A 103 -4.95 0.98 -14.96
CA LEU A 103 -5.71 0.04 -15.80
C LEU A 103 -6.42 0.76 -16.96
N GLU A 104 -6.95 1.96 -16.72
CA GLU A 104 -7.57 2.79 -17.76
C GLU A 104 -6.56 3.19 -18.85
N THR A 105 -5.34 3.59 -18.47
CA THR A 105 -4.29 3.91 -19.45
C THR A 105 -3.92 2.71 -20.30
N TYR A 106 -3.81 1.51 -19.70
CA TYR A 106 -3.57 0.27 -20.45
C TYR A 106 -4.74 -0.08 -21.38
N GLN A 107 -5.98 0.08 -20.92
CA GLN A 107 -7.17 -0.15 -21.75
C GLN A 107 -7.26 0.83 -22.92
N ALA A 108 -6.92 2.10 -22.71
CA ALA A 108 -6.86 3.11 -23.76
C ALA A 108 -5.79 2.75 -24.80
N PHE A 109 -4.60 2.33 -24.35
CA PHE A 109 -3.55 1.84 -25.24
C PHE A 109 -3.99 0.63 -26.06
N ALA A 110 -4.61 -0.37 -25.43
CA ALA A 110 -5.14 -1.54 -26.13
C ALA A 110 -6.19 -1.15 -27.19
N LYS A 111 -7.06 -0.19 -26.88
CA LYS A 111 -8.01 0.36 -27.86
C LYS A 111 -7.28 1.02 -29.03
N GLU A 112 -6.31 1.90 -28.79
CA GLU A 112 -5.56 2.55 -29.88
C GLU A 112 -4.89 1.52 -30.81
N LEU A 113 -4.26 0.49 -30.23
CA LEU A 113 -3.67 -0.61 -31.00
C LEU A 113 -4.71 -1.34 -31.87
N LEU A 114 -5.87 -1.66 -31.31
CA LEU A 114 -6.94 -2.34 -32.06
C LEU A 114 -7.53 -1.48 -33.19
N HIS A 115 -7.44 -0.15 -33.09
CA HIS A 115 -7.86 0.79 -34.15
C HIS A 115 -6.77 1.05 -35.19
N GLY A 116 -5.64 0.34 -35.15
CA GLY A 116 -4.51 0.56 -36.05
C GLY A 116 -3.79 1.90 -35.83
N ARG A 117 -4.12 2.61 -34.75
CA ARG A 117 -3.44 3.83 -34.33
C ARG A 117 -2.33 3.44 -33.37
N GLY A 118 -1.13 3.22 -33.90
CA GLY A 118 0.06 2.96 -33.09
C GLY A 118 0.38 4.17 -32.21
N GLY A 119 -0.22 4.25 -31.04
CA GLY A 119 -0.03 5.34 -30.09
C GLY A 119 1.31 5.22 -29.36
N LYS A 120 2.19 6.22 -29.55
CA LYS A 120 3.35 6.44 -28.68
C LYS A 120 2.85 6.57 -27.24
N VAL A 121 3.07 5.54 -26.41
CA VAL A 121 2.82 5.63 -24.97
C VAL A 121 3.75 6.71 -24.44
N LYS A 122 3.22 7.91 -24.19
CA LYS A 122 3.94 8.92 -23.41
C LYS A 122 4.03 8.34 -22.00
N SER A 123 5.18 7.75 -21.68
CA SER A 123 5.47 7.40 -20.30
C SER A 123 5.44 8.70 -19.50
N VAL A 124 4.38 8.88 -18.71
CA VAL A 124 4.27 10.00 -17.78
C VAL A 124 5.24 9.72 -16.63
N HIS A 125 6.53 9.90 -16.89
CA HIS A 125 7.48 10.10 -15.81
C HIS A 125 7.01 11.40 -15.14
N LYS A 126 6.48 11.27 -13.92
CA LYS A 126 6.09 12.43 -13.12
C LYS A 126 7.38 13.10 -12.69
N PHE A 127 7.84 14.05 -13.50
CA PHE A 127 8.91 14.94 -13.11
C PHE A 127 8.47 15.75 -11.89
N VAL A 128 9.31 15.80 -10.86
CA VAL A 128 9.16 16.68 -9.72
C VAL A 128 10.07 17.88 -9.94
N VAL A 129 9.55 19.08 -9.71
CA VAL A 129 10.35 20.30 -9.74
C VAL A 129 11.13 20.40 -8.44
N LEU A 130 12.45 20.33 -8.54
CA LEU A 130 13.38 20.39 -7.42
C LEU A 130 14.18 21.69 -7.49
N ARG A 131 14.41 22.28 -6.31
CA ARG A 131 15.40 23.34 -6.14
C ARG A 131 16.67 22.76 -5.56
N ILE A 132 17.77 22.91 -6.26
CA ILE A 132 19.06 22.35 -5.91
C ILE A 132 19.72 23.20 -4.83
N LEU A 133 20.05 22.61 -3.67
CA LEU A 133 20.57 23.35 -2.51
C LEU A 133 22.10 23.39 -2.43
N ARG A 134 22.79 22.63 -3.29
CA ARG A 134 24.25 22.50 -3.36
C ARG A 134 24.65 22.05 -4.76
N ASP A 135 25.86 22.36 -5.19
CA ASP A 135 26.35 21.93 -6.49
C ASP A 135 26.33 20.39 -6.60
N ILE A 136 25.77 19.89 -7.70
CA ILE A 136 25.67 18.47 -8.02
C ILE A 136 26.36 18.24 -9.37
N PRO A 137 27.35 17.32 -9.45
CA PRO A 137 27.95 16.95 -10.73
C PRO A 137 26.93 16.25 -11.63
N GLU A 138 27.32 15.95 -12.87
CA GLU A 138 26.49 15.16 -13.78
C GLU A 138 26.08 13.82 -13.15
N ILE A 139 24.79 13.48 -13.26
CA ILE A 139 24.20 12.23 -12.80
C ILE A 139 23.53 11.49 -13.96
N ILE A 140 23.49 10.17 -13.90
CA ILE A 140 22.79 9.35 -14.91
C ILE A 140 21.46 8.89 -14.32
N GLY A 141 20.36 9.26 -14.97
CA GLY A 141 19.00 8.86 -14.58
C GLY A 141 18.71 7.39 -14.91
N SER A 142 17.59 6.88 -14.39
CA SER A 142 17.10 5.51 -14.69
C SER A 142 16.75 5.30 -16.17
N ASP A 143 16.58 6.39 -16.93
CA ASP A 143 16.40 6.40 -18.38
C ASP A 143 17.73 6.43 -19.16
N MET A 144 18.87 6.27 -18.47
CA MET A 144 20.23 6.33 -19.01
C MET A 144 20.62 7.70 -19.59
N LYS A 145 19.86 8.76 -19.30
CA LYS A 145 20.24 10.13 -19.69
C LYS A 145 21.09 10.79 -18.63
N VAL A 146 22.01 11.64 -19.08
CA VAL A 146 22.82 12.49 -18.20
C VAL A 146 22.02 13.74 -17.84
N TYR A 147 21.96 14.06 -16.56
CA TYR A 147 21.32 15.24 -16.00
C TYR A 147 22.35 16.06 -15.22
N GLY A 148 22.20 17.38 -15.26
CA GLY A 148 23.16 18.32 -14.67
C GLY A 148 24.31 18.67 -15.62
N PRO A 149 25.43 19.19 -15.11
CA PRO A 149 25.66 19.51 -13.70
C PRO A 149 24.72 20.62 -13.21
N PHE A 150 24.36 20.58 -11.93
CA PHE A 150 23.47 21.56 -11.31
C PHE A 150 24.24 22.42 -10.31
N LYS A 151 23.93 23.72 -10.28
CA LYS A 151 24.46 24.67 -9.31
C LYS A 151 23.48 24.93 -8.17
N ILE A 152 23.98 25.51 -7.08
CA ILE A 152 23.16 26.08 -6.00
C ILE A 152 22.04 26.98 -6.57
N GLU A 153 20.83 26.76 -6.08
CA GLU A 153 19.56 27.39 -6.45
C GLU A 153 19.04 27.09 -7.86
N ASP A 154 19.67 26.19 -8.64
CA ASP A 154 19.08 25.73 -9.91
C ASP A 154 17.73 25.04 -9.68
N ILE A 155 16.81 25.23 -10.62
CA ILE A 155 15.50 24.57 -10.62
C ILE A 155 15.48 23.53 -11.76
N ALA A 156 15.31 22.26 -11.40
CA ALA A 156 15.31 21.15 -12.34
C ALA A 156 14.01 20.34 -12.23
N ALA A 157 13.51 19.85 -13.37
CA ALA A 157 12.41 18.88 -13.42
C ALA A 157 13.02 17.48 -13.64
N LEU A 158 13.03 16.65 -12.59
CA LEU A 158 13.66 15.32 -12.56
C LEU A 158 12.65 14.24 -12.17
#